data_AF-A0A399PTQ5-F1
#
_entry.id   AF-A0A399PTQ5-F1
#
_cell.length_a   1.000
_cell.length_b   1.000
_cell.length_c   1.000
_cell.angle_alpha   90.00
_cell.angle_beta   90.00
_cell.angle_gamma   90.00
#
_symmetry.space_group_name_H-M   'P 1'
#
loop_
_entity.id
_entity.type
_entity.pdbx_description
1 polymer ?
#
loop_
_entity_poly.entity_id
_entity_poly.type
_entity_poly.pdbx_seq_one_letter_code
_entity_poly.pdbx_strand_id
1 'polypeptide(L)'
;MFLSKVRTGMALVMVSFAYAVPASAVSDAVTDHNTAVVAVASTQACAKKHPEAGITLEKFLTDQKADISDDMAKHIREVATNPMYEMEVKQSIEFFNSKGGQSLLDSVCGGFITAK
;
A
#
# COMPACT_ATOMS: atom_id res chain seq x y z
N MET A 1 47.01 -37.72 -11.61
CA MET A 1 47.16 -37.40 -10.17
C MET A 1 47.97 -36.10 -10.10
N PHE A 2 47.55 -34.92 -9.64
CA PHE A 2 46.36 -34.40 -8.95
C PHE A 2 46.29 -32.86 -9.18
N LEU A 3 45.06 -32.33 -9.30
CA LEU A 3 44.52 -31.02 -8.83
C LEU A 3 45.30 -29.72 -9.12
N SER A 4 44.86 -28.83 -10.02
CA SER A 4 43.73 -27.88 -9.93
C SER A 4 43.99 -26.56 -9.17
N LYS A 5 43.60 -25.46 -9.83
CA LYS A 5 42.88 -24.30 -9.28
C LYS A 5 43.73 -23.09 -8.83
N VAL A 6 43.87 -22.10 -9.70
CA VAL A 6 43.66 -20.70 -9.27
C VAL A 6 42.81 -19.99 -10.31
N ARG A 7 41.65 -19.59 -9.82
CA ARG A 7 40.44 -19.18 -10.50
C ARG A 7 40.51 -17.67 -10.68
N THR A 8 40.32 -17.24 -11.91
CA THR A 8 39.87 -15.93 -12.37
C THR A 8 39.14 -15.13 -11.28
N GLY A 9 39.82 -14.12 -10.72
CA GLY A 9 39.25 -13.13 -9.81
C GLY A 9 38.84 -11.90 -10.59
N MET A 10 37.63 -11.97 -11.14
CA MET A 10 36.96 -10.95 -11.92
C MET A 10 36.75 -9.66 -11.10
N ALA A 11 36.99 -8.52 -11.75
CA ALA A 11 36.71 -7.19 -11.26
C ALA A 11 35.25 -7.00 -10.84
N LEU A 12 35.03 -6.39 -9.68
CA LEU A 12 33.82 -5.63 -9.37
C LEU A 12 34.26 -4.34 -8.69
N VAL A 13 34.58 -3.35 -9.53
CA VAL A 13 34.56 -1.94 -9.13
C VAL A 13 33.10 -1.63 -8.82
N MET A 14 32.76 -1.68 -7.54
CA MET A 14 31.47 -1.18 -7.03
C MET A 14 31.44 0.32 -7.30
N VAL A 15 30.77 0.71 -8.38
CA VAL A 15 30.34 2.09 -8.60
C VAL A 15 29.30 2.37 -7.52
N SER A 16 29.76 2.93 -6.40
CA SER A 16 28.92 3.51 -5.36
C SER A 16 28.18 4.70 -5.98
N PHE A 17 27.01 4.44 -6.55
CA PHE A 17 26.08 5.48 -6.94
C PHE A 17 25.66 6.23 -5.67
N ALA A 18 26.09 7.49 -5.62
CA ALA A 18 25.80 8.47 -4.60
C ALA A 18 24.32 8.88 -4.62
N TYR A 19 23.44 7.96 -4.26
CA TYR A 19 22.10 8.31 -3.76
C TYR A 19 22.03 7.79 -2.33
N ALA A 20 22.67 8.53 -1.43
CA ALA A 20 22.33 8.50 -0.02
C ALA A 20 20.92 9.10 0.13
N VAL A 21 19.91 8.37 -0.33
CA VAL A 21 18.54 8.65 0.07
C VAL A 21 18.50 8.25 1.55
N PRO A 22 18.21 9.18 2.48
CA PRO A 22 18.16 8.83 3.88
C PRO A 22 17.18 7.66 4.07
N ALA A 23 17.62 6.60 4.75
CA ALA A 23 16.83 5.39 4.95
C ALA A 23 15.46 5.67 5.60
N SER A 24 15.33 6.78 6.33
CA SER A 24 14.07 7.29 6.87
C SER A 24 13.08 7.72 5.78
N ALA A 25 13.52 8.38 4.72
CA ALA A 25 12.64 8.80 3.62
C ALA A 25 12.12 7.60 2.81
N VAL A 26 12.88 6.51 2.74
CA VAL A 26 12.42 5.25 2.14
C VAL A 26 11.39 4.57 3.05
N SER A 27 11.59 4.61 4.37
CA SER A 27 10.64 4.05 5.36
C SER A 27 9.31 4.80 5.38
N ASP A 28 9.35 6.13 5.28
CA ASP A 28 8.14 6.96 5.26
C ASP A 28 7.37 6.75 3.95
N ALA A 29 8.06 6.71 2.80
CA ALA A 29 7.42 6.44 1.51
C ALA A 29 6.77 5.04 1.43
N VAL A 30 7.40 4.01 2.01
CA VAL A 30 6.82 2.66 2.07
C VAL A 30 5.61 2.62 3.02
N THR A 31 5.68 3.31 4.15
CA THR A 31 4.55 3.45 5.09
C THR A 31 3.38 4.16 4.43
N ASP A 32 3.65 5.24 3.72
CA ASP A 32 2.65 6.04 3.02
C ASP A 32 1.98 5.25 1.91
N HIS A 33 2.77 4.49 1.14
CA HIS A 33 2.26 3.64 0.10
C HIS A 33 1.42 2.48 0.65
N ASN A 34 1.87 1.80 1.71
CA ASN A 34 1.06 0.77 2.37
C ASN A 34 -0.26 1.35 2.89
N THR A 35 -0.23 2.55 3.46
CA THR A 35 -1.44 3.26 3.91
C THR A 35 -2.38 3.51 2.72
N ALA A 36 -1.85 3.94 1.58
CA ALA A 36 -2.64 4.15 0.38
C ALA A 36 -3.29 2.86 -0.15
N VAL A 37 -2.52 1.76 -0.24
CA VAL A 37 -3.04 0.45 -0.65
C VAL A 37 -4.13 -0.04 0.29
N VAL A 38 -3.90 0.05 1.60
CA VAL A 38 -4.87 -0.35 2.63
C VAL A 38 -6.13 0.51 2.59
N ALA A 39 -6.01 1.82 2.39
CA ALA A 39 -7.15 2.73 2.25
C ALA A 39 -8.01 2.36 1.04
N VAL A 40 -7.40 2.10 -0.12
CA VAL A 40 -8.12 1.65 -1.33
C VAL A 40 -8.79 0.29 -1.09
N ALA A 41 -8.03 -0.68 -0.60
CA ALA A 41 -8.53 -2.04 -0.38
C ALA A 41 -9.68 -2.09 0.64
N SER A 42 -9.55 -1.40 1.78
CA SER A 42 -10.60 -1.34 2.79
C SER A 42 -11.85 -0.62 2.30
N THR A 43 -11.69 0.50 1.58
CA THR A 43 -12.82 1.21 0.97
C THR A 43 -13.58 0.32 0.00
N GLN A 44 -12.88 -0.36 -0.92
CA GLN A 44 -13.50 -1.27 -1.89
C GLN A 44 -14.19 -2.46 -1.22
N ALA A 45 -13.53 -3.06 -0.22
CA ALA A 45 -14.09 -4.17 0.53
C ALA A 45 -15.34 -3.76 1.33
N CYS A 46 -15.32 -2.60 1.99
CA CYS A 46 -16.47 -2.06 2.70
C CYS A 46 -17.63 -1.68 1.77
N ALA A 47 -17.35 -1.04 0.63
CA ALA A 47 -18.35 -0.71 -0.37
C ALA A 47 -19.04 -1.97 -0.94
N LYS A 48 -18.27 -3.05 -1.12
CA LYS A 48 -18.83 -4.34 -1.55
C LYS A 48 -19.68 -5.01 -0.47
N LYS A 49 -19.30 -4.86 0.81
CA LYS A 49 -19.99 -5.45 1.94
C LYS A 49 -21.27 -4.69 2.32
N HIS A 50 -21.27 -3.37 2.14
CA HIS A 50 -22.37 -2.45 2.47
C HIS A 50 -22.74 -1.58 1.27
N PRO A 51 -23.28 -2.16 0.19
CA PRO A 51 -23.66 -1.39 -1.00
C PRO A 51 -24.69 -0.30 -0.72
N GLU A 52 -25.51 -0.45 0.33
CA GLU A 52 -26.51 0.51 0.79
C GLU A 52 -25.91 1.75 1.46
N ALA A 53 -24.66 1.71 1.92
CA ALA A 53 -24.03 2.79 2.68
C ALA A 53 -23.43 3.91 1.80
N GLY A 54 -23.40 3.73 0.47
CA GLY A 54 -22.86 4.73 -0.44
C GLY A 54 -21.36 5.02 -0.25
N ILE A 55 -20.61 4.02 0.22
CA ILE A 55 -19.17 4.12 0.46
C ILE A 55 -18.45 4.26 -0.90
N THR A 56 -17.64 5.30 -1.03
CA THR A 56 -16.80 5.54 -2.21
C THR A 56 -15.44 6.08 -1.77
N LEU A 57 -14.43 5.91 -2.60
CA LEU A 57 -13.08 6.44 -2.33
C LEU A 57 -13.09 7.97 -2.23
N GLU A 58 -13.83 8.66 -3.09
CA GLU A 58 -13.92 10.12 -3.04
C GLU A 58 -14.63 10.62 -1.78
N LYS A 59 -15.65 9.89 -1.30
CA LYS A 59 -16.28 10.21 -0.02
C LYS A 59 -15.28 10.05 1.13
N PHE A 60 -14.55 8.94 1.17
CA PHE A 60 -13.47 8.74 2.16
C PHE A 60 -12.44 9.88 2.16
N LEU A 61 -11.93 10.24 0.98
CA LEU A 61 -10.94 11.31 0.86
C LEU A 61 -11.50 12.68 1.28
N THR A 62 -12.80 12.90 1.07
CA THR A 62 -13.49 14.12 1.51
C THR A 62 -13.63 14.14 3.03
N ASP A 63 -14.08 13.03 3.61
CA ASP A 63 -14.33 12.91 5.06
C ASP A 63 -13.01 12.98 5.86
N GLN A 64 -11.92 12.44 5.30
CA GLN A 64 -10.59 12.41 5.93
C GLN A 64 -9.71 13.61 5.56
N LYS A 65 -10.24 14.63 4.88
CA LYS A 65 -9.44 15.75 4.37
C LYS A 65 -8.63 16.50 5.45
N ALA A 66 -9.09 16.47 6.71
CA ALA A 66 -8.37 17.08 7.82
C ALA A 66 -7.16 16.24 8.28
N ASP A 67 -7.19 14.94 8.03
CA ASP A 67 -6.25 13.95 8.55
C ASP A 67 -5.27 13.44 7.48
N ILE A 68 -5.55 13.67 6.20
CA ILE A 68 -4.68 13.29 5.07
C ILE A 68 -4.13 14.52 4.34
N SER A 69 -2.86 14.46 3.94
CA SER A 69 -2.26 15.47 3.07
C SER A 69 -2.79 15.35 1.63
N ASP A 70 -2.69 16.44 0.86
CA ASP A 70 -3.05 16.43 -0.55
C ASP A 70 -2.20 15.44 -1.37
N ASP A 71 -0.92 15.27 -1.00
CA ASP A 71 -0.02 14.30 -1.63
C ASP A 71 -0.45 12.86 -1.34
N MET A 72 -0.85 12.56 -0.10
CA MET A 72 -1.41 11.25 0.26
C MET A 72 -2.72 10.99 -0.49
N ALA A 73 -3.61 11.99 -0.54
CA ALA A 73 -4.87 11.88 -1.28
C ALA A 73 -4.65 11.63 -2.78
N LYS A 74 -3.62 12.25 -3.37
CA LYS A 74 -3.20 11.99 -4.75
C LYS A 74 -2.67 10.56 -4.89
N HIS A 75 -1.81 10.11 -3.98
CA HIS A 75 -1.24 8.76 -4.00
C HIS A 75 -2.30 7.68 -3.86
N ILE A 76 -3.28 7.86 -2.97
CA ILE A 76 -4.44 6.96 -2.84
C ILE A 76 -5.21 6.83 -4.16
N ARG A 77 -5.46 7.96 -4.85
CA ARG A 77 -6.12 7.94 -6.17
C ARG A 77 -5.26 7.25 -7.22
N GLU A 78 -3.96 7.45 -7.18
CA GLU A 78 -3.03 6.77 -8.09
C GLU A 78 -3.08 5.25 -7.87
N VAL A 79 -2.97 4.79 -6.63
CA VAL A 79 -3.09 3.37 -6.25
C VAL A 79 -4.44 2.78 -6.68
N ALA A 80 -5.52 3.55 -6.60
CA ALA A 80 -6.84 3.08 -6.98
C ALA A 80 -7.06 2.93 -8.50
N THR A 81 -6.28 3.64 -9.33
CA THR A 81 -6.54 3.76 -10.77
C THR A 81 -5.43 3.19 -11.64
N ASN A 82 -4.20 3.14 -11.14
CA ASN A 82 -3.05 2.64 -11.88
C ASN A 82 -2.99 1.10 -11.76
N PRO A 83 -3.05 0.36 -12.88
CA PRO A 83 -3.07 -1.11 -12.87
C PRO A 83 -1.80 -1.73 -12.28
N MET A 84 -0.69 -0.98 -12.17
CA MET A 84 0.53 -1.46 -11.53
C MET A 84 0.30 -1.92 -10.07
N TYR A 85 -0.65 -1.29 -9.36
CA TYR A 85 -0.92 -1.59 -7.95
C TYR A 85 -2.09 -2.57 -7.75
N GLU A 86 -2.70 -3.08 -8.83
CA GLU A 86 -3.89 -3.95 -8.75
C GLU A 86 -3.64 -5.19 -7.89
N MET A 87 -2.46 -5.80 -8.01
CA MET A 87 -2.11 -6.98 -7.23
C MET A 87 -2.00 -6.70 -5.72
N GLU A 88 -1.43 -5.55 -5.35
CA GLU A 88 -1.25 -5.17 -3.93
C GLU A 88 -2.60 -4.86 -3.27
N VAL A 89 -3.47 -4.16 -4.00
CA VAL A 89 -4.85 -3.89 -3.58
C VAL A 89 -5.61 -5.20 -3.44
N LYS A 90 -5.50 -6.11 -4.41
CA LYS A 90 -6.15 -7.42 -4.37
C LYS A 90 -5.69 -8.27 -3.19
N GLN A 91 -4.38 -8.34 -2.94
CA GLN A 91 -3.82 -9.06 -1.79
C GLN A 91 -4.33 -8.49 -0.46
N SER A 92 -4.43 -7.17 -0.36
CA SER A 92 -4.99 -6.50 0.81
C SER A 92 -6.48 -6.80 1.00
N ILE A 93 -7.27 -6.85 -0.08
CA ILE A 93 -8.67 -7.29 -0.04
C ILE A 93 -8.77 -8.76 0.38
N GLU A 94 -7.90 -9.64 -0.12
CA GLU A 94 -7.84 -11.06 0.29
C GLU A 94 -7.52 -11.19 1.78
N PHE A 95 -6.60 -10.36 2.30
CA PHE A 95 -6.34 -10.27 3.74
C PHE A 95 -7.61 -9.90 4.51
N PHE A 96 -8.33 -8.86 4.09
CA PHE A 96 -9.59 -8.45 4.74
C PHE A 96 -10.69 -9.51 4.69
N ASN A 97 -10.69 -10.36 3.67
CA ASN A 97 -11.64 -11.47 3.57
C ASN A 97 -11.23 -12.70 4.40
N SER A 98 -10.00 -12.76 4.92
CA SER A 98 -9.53 -13.82 5.79
C SER A 98 -10.15 -13.75 7.19
N LYS A 99 -10.11 -14.86 7.94
CA LYS A 99 -10.65 -14.91 9.32
C LYS A 99 -10.06 -13.85 10.25
N GLY A 100 -8.79 -13.49 10.08
CA GLY A 100 -8.12 -12.47 10.90
C GLY A 100 -8.39 -11.04 10.42
N GLY A 101 -8.63 -10.85 9.12
CA GLY A 101 -8.88 -9.53 8.54
C GLY A 101 -10.33 -9.07 8.61
N GLN A 102 -11.30 -10.00 8.71
CA GLN A 102 -12.72 -9.64 8.73
C GLN A 102 -13.12 -8.78 9.93
N SER A 103 -12.57 -9.04 11.12
CA SER A 103 -12.86 -8.22 12.31
C SER A 103 -12.31 -6.80 12.18
N LEU A 104 -11.11 -6.66 11.58
CA LEU A 104 -10.53 -5.37 11.25
C LEU A 104 -11.36 -4.64 10.21
N LEU A 105 -11.77 -5.35 9.15
CA LEU A 105 -12.63 -4.80 8.11
C LEU A 105 -13.95 -4.30 8.71
N ASP A 106 -14.58 -5.05 9.60
CA ASP A 106 -15.86 -4.66 10.24
C ASP A 106 -15.73 -3.37 11.06
N SER A 107 -14.64 -3.25 11.82
CA SER A 107 -14.35 -2.02 12.57
C SER A 107 -14.16 -0.82 11.63
N VAL A 108 -13.38 -1.02 10.56
CA VAL A 108 -13.10 0.02 9.57
C VAL A 108 -14.37 0.41 8.80
N CYS A 109 -15.19 -0.56 8.37
CA CYS A 109 -16.49 -0.30 7.73
C CYS A 109 -17.44 0.45 8.66
N GLY A 110 -17.43 0.16 9.97
CA GLY A 110 -18.15 0.94 10.96
C GLY A 110 -17.79 2.42 10.93
N GLY A 111 -16.50 2.74 10.79
CA GLY A 111 -16.01 4.12 10.60
C GLY A 111 -16.56 4.77 9.33
N PHE A 112 -16.55 4.06 8.20
CA PHE A 112 -17.09 4.58 6.93
C PHE A 112 -18.60 4.85 6.96
N ILE A 113 -19.36 4.04 7.71
CA ILE A 113 -20.82 4.14 7.80
C ILE A 113 -21.23 5.24 8.78
N THR A 114 -20.46 5.42 9.86
CA THR A 114 -20.78 6.37 10.94
C THR A 114 -20.15 7.75 10.75
N ALA A 115 -19.17 7.90 9.86
CA ALA A 115 -18.68 9.20 9.41
C ALA A 115 -19.85 9.98 8.78
N LYS A 116 -20.32 11.01 9.50
CA LYS A 116 -21.51 11.80 9.21
C LYS A 116 -21.18 13.28 9.24
#